data_AF-A0A958DUJ4-F1
#
_entry.id   AF-A0A958DUJ4-F1
#
_cell.length_a   1.000
_cell.length_b   1.000
_cell.length_c   1.000
_cell.angle_alpha   90.00
_cell.angle_beta   90.00
_cell.angle_gamma   90.00
#
_symmetry.space_group_name_H-M   'P 1'
#
loop_
_entity.id
_entity.type
_entity.pdbx_description
1 polymer ?
#
loop_
_entity_poly.entity_id
_entity_poly.type
_entity_poly.pdbx_seq_one_letter_code
_entity_poly.pdbx_strand_id
1 'polypeptide(L)'
;FDSSDADSKRIFWSDGGVHQNITFPVHPDPISGMHCWHQKVRIETAHAGDAYGDIVVDTEKSMAIYREWLKLTRPAPGPGGLRRPLWLGRPLRPAPELFYIKKT
;
A
#
# COMPACT_ATOMS: atom_id res chain seq x y z
N PHE A 1 11.45 -17.09 -21.08
CA PHE A 1 11.96 -16.30 -22.23
C PHE A 1 13.35 -16.84 -22.55
N ASP A 2 13.66 -17.17 -23.81
CA ASP A 2 14.97 -17.72 -24.17
C ASP A 2 15.91 -16.59 -24.63
N SER A 3 17.04 -16.45 -23.94
CA SER A 3 18.02 -15.40 -24.18
C SER A 3 19.40 -15.81 -23.66
N SER A 4 20.44 -15.05 -24.04
CA SER A 4 21.81 -15.25 -23.55
C SER A 4 22.00 -14.84 -22.07
N ASP A 5 21.05 -14.12 -21.49
CA ASP A 5 21.06 -13.76 -20.08
C ASP A 5 20.54 -14.92 -19.22
N ALA A 6 21.34 -15.33 -18.23
CA ALA A 6 21.01 -16.46 -17.35
C ALA A 6 19.76 -16.20 -16.48
N ASP A 7 19.43 -14.93 -16.21
CA ASP A 7 18.27 -14.57 -15.38
C ASP A 7 16.95 -14.62 -16.15
N SER A 8 16.99 -14.44 -17.47
CA SER A 8 15.83 -14.57 -18.35
C SER A 8 15.12 -15.93 -18.24
N LYS A 9 15.87 -17.00 -17.91
CA LYS A 9 15.33 -18.35 -17.70
C LYS A 9 14.61 -18.52 -16.36
N ARG A 10 14.76 -17.57 -15.44
CA ARG A 10 14.11 -17.55 -14.12
C ARG A 10 12.75 -16.85 -14.14
N ILE A 11 12.39 -16.19 -15.25
CA ILE A 11 11.08 -15.59 -15.44
C ILE A 11 10.10 -16.70 -15.83
N PHE A 12 9.27 -17.11 -14.88
CA PHE A 12 8.26 -18.17 -15.06
C PHE A 12 6.82 -17.63 -15.06
N TRP A 13 6.61 -16.33 -14.82
CA TRP A 13 5.30 -15.69 -14.84
C TRP A 13 5.03 -15.03 -16.20
N SER A 14 3.76 -14.97 -16.59
CA SER A 14 3.30 -14.39 -17.86
C SER A 14 2.73 -12.97 -17.74
N ASP A 15 2.47 -12.50 -16.52
CA ASP A 15 2.01 -11.14 -16.26
C ASP A 15 3.14 -10.10 -16.33
N GLY A 16 2.78 -8.82 -16.25
CA GLY A 16 3.74 -7.72 -16.07
C GLY A 16 4.61 -7.82 -14.80
N GLY A 17 4.37 -8.80 -13.92
CA GLY A 17 5.15 -9.07 -12.73
C GLY A 17 4.46 -10.02 -11.76
N VAL A 18 5.07 -10.21 -10.58
CA VAL A 18 4.44 -10.93 -9.46
C VAL A 18 3.55 -9.96 -8.69
N HIS A 19 2.30 -10.34 -8.44
CA HIS A 19 1.31 -9.50 -7.76
C HIS A 19 1.46 -9.55 -6.22
N GLN A 20 2.55 -9.03 -5.68
CA GLN A 20 2.77 -9.03 -4.23
C GLN A 20 1.81 -8.11 -3.46
N ASN A 21 1.41 -6.98 -4.05
CA ASN A 21 0.63 -5.94 -3.36
C ASN A 21 -0.79 -6.38 -2.99
N ILE A 22 -1.32 -7.40 -3.67
CA ILE A 22 -2.69 -7.88 -3.44
C ILE A 22 -2.77 -8.90 -2.30
N THR A 23 -1.62 -9.33 -1.75
CA THR A 23 -1.54 -10.37 -0.72
C THR A 23 -1.78 -9.87 0.71
N PHE A 24 -1.95 -8.56 0.90
CA PHE A 24 -2.23 -7.95 2.20
C PHE A 24 -3.23 -6.79 2.10
N PRO A 25 -3.99 -6.52 3.18
CA PRO A 25 -4.95 -5.42 3.22
C PRO A 25 -4.27 -4.04 3.36
N VAL A 26 -5.04 -2.97 3.16
CA VAL A 26 -4.52 -1.60 3.23
C VAL A 26 -4.35 -1.13 4.69
N HIS A 27 -3.10 -0.88 5.08
CA HIS A 27 -2.70 -0.34 6.38
C HIS A 27 -2.16 1.09 6.23
N PRO A 28 -2.98 2.13 6.32
CA PRO A 28 -2.51 3.51 6.26
C PRO A 28 -1.92 3.93 7.61
N ASP A 29 -0.64 4.34 7.63
CA ASP A 29 0.00 4.94 8.81
C ASP A 29 -0.87 6.07 9.37
N PRO A 30 -1.28 6.03 10.66
CA PRO A 30 -2.26 6.97 11.20
C PRO A 30 -1.84 8.45 11.20
N ILE A 31 -0.55 8.73 11.01
CA ILE A 31 0.03 10.08 11.03
C ILE A 31 0.21 10.63 9.61
N SER A 32 0.90 9.88 8.75
CA SER A 32 1.28 10.28 7.40
C SER A 32 0.21 9.94 6.35
N GLY A 33 -0.55 8.88 6.58
CA GLY A 33 -1.45 8.23 5.62
C GLY A 33 -0.72 7.37 4.57
N MET A 34 0.58 7.14 4.70
CA MET A 34 1.33 6.26 3.81
C MET A 34 0.99 4.79 4.08
N HIS A 35 1.00 3.96 3.05
CA HIS A 35 0.77 2.53 3.24
C HIS A 35 1.96 1.86 3.95
N CYS A 36 1.70 1.10 5.00
CA CYS A 36 2.70 0.35 5.75
C CYS A 36 3.04 -0.96 5.02
N TRP A 37 4.07 -0.92 4.19
CA TRP A 37 4.51 -2.06 3.36
C TRP A 37 5.16 -3.22 4.13
N HIS A 38 5.65 -2.98 5.35
CA HIS A 38 6.35 -4.02 6.11
C HIS A 38 5.33 -5.02 6.67
N GLN A 39 5.17 -6.15 5.99
CA GLN A 39 4.22 -7.20 6.35
C GLN A 39 4.96 -8.48 6.74
N LYS A 40 4.52 -9.11 7.84
CA LYS A 40 5.02 -10.43 8.23
C LYS A 40 4.29 -11.50 7.40
N VAL A 41 5.06 -12.28 6.65
CA VAL A 41 4.53 -13.37 5.82
C VAL A 41 5.06 -14.73 6.27
N ARG A 42 4.33 -15.79 5.90
CA ARG A 42 4.82 -17.18 5.91
C ARG A 42 4.94 -17.63 4.47
N ILE A 43 5.99 -18.39 4.18
CA ILE A 43 6.28 -18.88 2.83
C ILE A 43 6.35 -20.39 2.91
N GLU A 44 5.80 -21.06 1.89
CA GLU A 44 5.93 -22.48 1.67
C GLU A 44 6.18 -22.76 0.17
N THR A 45 6.57 -23.98 -0.14
CA THR A 45 6.68 -24.45 -1.53
C THR A 45 5.28 -24.58 -2.13
N ALA A 46 5.11 -24.25 -3.42
CA ALA A 46 3.87 -24.53 -4.14
C ALA A 46 3.55 -26.03 -4.15
N HIS A 47 2.28 -26.38 -4.01
CA HIS A 47 1.79 -27.75 -4.00
C HIS A 47 1.46 -28.18 -5.44
N ALA A 48 1.39 -29.49 -5.69
CA ALA A 48 1.17 -30.03 -7.04
C ALA A 48 -0.19 -29.64 -7.67
N GLY A 49 -1.15 -29.23 -6.85
CA GLY A 49 -2.48 -28.79 -7.28
C GLY A 49 -2.63 -27.28 -7.44
N ASP A 50 -1.64 -26.49 -7.03
CA ASP A 50 -1.73 -25.03 -7.09
C ASP A 50 -1.68 -24.57 -8.55
N ALA A 51 -2.66 -23.77 -8.93
CA ALA A 51 -2.79 -23.17 -10.24
C ALA A 51 -2.74 -21.64 -10.16
N TYR A 52 -2.33 -21.02 -11.27
CA TYR A 52 -2.44 -19.58 -11.42
C TYR A 52 -3.92 -19.16 -11.29
N GLY A 53 -4.20 -18.23 -10.38
CA GLY A 53 -5.55 -17.75 -10.09
C GLY A 53 -6.21 -18.35 -8.84
N ASP A 54 -5.57 -19.33 -8.18
CA ASP A 54 -6.10 -19.90 -6.91
C ASP A 54 -6.11 -18.90 -5.76
N ILE A 55 -5.26 -17.86 -5.84
CA ILE A 55 -5.23 -16.77 -4.89
C ILE A 55 -6.34 -15.79 -5.21
N VAL A 56 -7.36 -15.76 -4.36
CA VAL A 56 -8.44 -14.78 -4.39
C VAL A 56 -8.29 -13.76 -3.28
N VAL A 57 -8.66 -12.51 -3.57
CA VAL A 57 -8.58 -11.41 -2.61
C VAL A 57 -9.97 -10.97 -2.20
N ASP A 58 -10.17 -10.88 -0.90
CA ASP A 58 -11.41 -10.38 -0.31
C ASP A 58 -11.33 -8.86 -0.12
N THR A 59 -11.99 -8.13 -1.01
CA THR A 59 -11.97 -6.67 -1.02
C THR A 59 -12.77 -6.07 0.13
N GLU A 60 -13.77 -6.77 0.65
CA GLU A 60 -14.55 -6.34 1.81
C GLU A 60 -13.71 -6.41 3.07
N LYS A 61 -12.96 -7.50 3.28
CA LYS A 61 -11.99 -7.62 4.38
C LYS A 61 -10.89 -6.57 4.27
N SER A 62 -10.36 -6.34 3.07
CA SER A 62 -9.36 -5.29 2.86
C SER A 62 -9.88 -3.90 3.26
N MET A 63 -11.12 -3.58 2.90
CA MET A 63 -11.78 -2.33 3.29
C MET A 63 -12.09 -2.28 4.80
N ALA A 64 -12.46 -3.39 5.42
CA ALA A 64 -12.70 -3.45 6.86
C ALA A 64 -11.43 -3.08 7.65
N ILE A 65 -10.29 -3.66 7.28
CA ILE A 65 -8.99 -3.35 7.89
C ILE A 65 -8.60 -1.88 7.67
N TYR A 66 -8.79 -1.36 6.45
CA TYR A 66 -8.57 0.07 6.19
C TYR A 66 -9.38 0.95 7.15
N ARG A 67 -10.66 0.62 7.38
CA ARG A 67 -11.53 1.37 8.29
C ARG A 67 -11.10 1.24 9.75
N GLU A 68 -10.57 0.10 10.17
CA GLU A 68 -10.00 -0.07 11.51
C GLU A 68 -8.80 0.85 11.72
N TRP A 69 -7.88 0.89 10.76
CA TRP A 69 -6.71 1.77 10.83
C TRP A 69 -7.08 3.24 10.73
N LEU A 70 -8.09 3.58 9.93
CA LEU A 70 -8.60 4.96 9.82
C LEU A 70 -9.08 5.49 11.18
N LYS A 71 -9.63 4.65 12.06
CA LYS A 71 -10.06 5.05 13.42
C LYS A 71 -8.89 5.48 14.32
N LEU A 72 -7.65 5.09 13.98
CA LEU A 72 -6.45 5.50 14.70
C LEU A 72 -5.97 6.90 14.31
N THR A 73 -6.50 7.46 13.22
CA THR A 73 -6.08 8.78 12.70
C THR A 73 -6.62 9.92 13.55
N ARG A 74 -5.97 11.08 13.47
CA ARG A 74 -6.48 12.33 14.03
C ARG A 74 -7.06 13.18 12.90
N PRO A 75 -8.31 13.65 13.01
CA PRO A 75 -8.91 14.48 11.97
C PRO A 75 -8.22 15.84 11.89
N ALA A 76 -8.30 16.47 10.72
CA ALA A 76 -7.94 17.88 10.57
C ALA A 76 -9.06 18.79 11.16
N PRO A 77 -8.75 20.04 11.55
CA PRO A 77 -7.43 20.67 11.53
C PRO A 77 -6.50 20.16 12.63
N GLY A 78 -5.23 20.00 12.28
CA GLY A 78 -4.15 19.88 13.26
C GLY A 78 -3.79 21.24 13.88
N PRO A 79 -2.76 21.28 14.74
CA PRO A 79 -2.25 22.50 15.34
C PRO A 79 -1.99 23.60 14.31
N GLY A 80 -2.40 24.84 14.61
CA GLY A 80 -2.25 25.98 13.70
C GLY A 80 -3.21 25.99 12.50
N GLY A 81 -4.27 25.19 12.50
CA GLY A 81 -5.24 25.14 11.40
C GLY A 81 -4.75 24.35 10.18
N LEU A 82 -3.72 23.52 10.36
CA LEU A 82 -3.10 22.75 9.29
C LEU A 82 -3.95 21.54 8.91
N ARG A 83 -4.07 21.26 7.61
CA ARG A 83 -4.60 20.00 7.07
C ARG A 83 -3.69 18.83 7.42
N ARG A 84 -2.37 19.05 7.37
CA ARG A 84 -1.30 18.09 7.67
C ARG A 84 0.00 18.81 8.08
N PRO A 85 0.96 18.14 8.75
CA PRO A 85 2.22 18.76 9.16
C PRO A 85 3.10 19.25 8.00
N LEU A 86 3.74 20.43 8.16
CA LEU A 86 4.60 21.05 7.16
C LEU A 86 5.95 20.34 6.94
N TRP A 87 6.41 19.60 7.95
CA TRP A 87 7.69 18.89 7.92
C TRP A 87 7.62 17.53 7.21
N LEU A 88 6.41 17.02 6.95
CA LEU A 88 6.26 15.74 6.25
C LEU A 88 6.54 15.92 4.76
N GLY A 89 7.59 15.27 4.26
CA GLY A 89 7.96 15.29 2.83
C GLY A 89 6.88 14.66 1.95
N ARG A 90 6.69 15.21 0.74
CA ARG A 90 5.72 14.70 -0.23
C ARG A 90 6.25 14.89 -1.66
N PRO A 91 6.00 13.92 -2.57
CA PRO A 91 6.02 14.19 -4.00
C PRO A 91 5.04 15.32 -4.30
N LEU A 92 5.47 16.29 -5.13
CA LEU A 92 4.62 17.43 -5.53
C LEU A 92 4.07 18.22 -4.33
N ARG A 93 4.95 18.67 -3.43
CA ARG A 93 4.57 19.47 -2.25
C ARG A 93 3.71 20.68 -2.67
N PRO A 94 2.50 20.84 -2.10
CA PRO A 94 1.65 22.01 -2.39
C PRO A 94 2.29 23.33 -1.99
N ALA A 95 1.77 24.45 -2.51
CA ALA A 95 2.10 25.78 -2.01
C ALA A 95 1.75 25.91 -0.51
N PRO A 96 2.54 26.65 0.30
CA PRO A 96 2.39 26.72 1.76
C PRO A 96 0.97 27.05 2.25
N GLU A 97 0.26 27.94 1.56
CA GLU A 97 -1.10 28.39 1.89
C GLU A 97 -2.15 27.26 1.78
N LEU A 98 -1.91 26.26 0.93
CA LEU A 98 -2.82 25.12 0.75
C LEU A 98 -2.78 24.13 1.92
N PHE A 99 -1.78 24.25 2.80
CA PHE A 99 -1.72 23.47 4.02
C PHE A 99 -2.72 23.93 5.08
N TYR A 100 -3.30 25.13 4.98
CA TYR A 100 -4.19 25.67 5.99
C TYR A 100 -5.67 25.45 5.60
N ILE A 101 -6.50 25.11 6.58
CA ILE A 101 -7.96 25.12 6.41
C ILE A 101 -8.42 26.57 6.49
N LYS A 102 -9.09 27.05 5.43
CA LYS A 102 -9.72 28.37 5.44
C LYS A 102 -10.82 28.36 6.51
N LYS A 103 -10.76 29.28 7.47
CA LYS A 103 -11.90 29.52 8.36
C LYS A 103 -13.06 30.00 7.49
N THR A 104 -14.18 29.29 7.58
CA THR A 104 -15.44 29.69 6.96
C THR A 104 -16.14 30.64 7.90
#